data_AF-A0A2Z7DAX0-F1
#
_entry.id   AF-A0A2Z7DAX0-F1
#
_cell.length_a   1.000
_cell.length_b   1.000
_cell.length_c   1.000
_cell.angle_alpha   90.00
_cell.angle_beta   90.00
_cell.angle_gamma   90.00
#
_symmetry.space_group_name_H-M   'P 1'
#
loop_
_entity.id
_entity.type
_entity.pdbx_description
1 polymer ?
#
loop_
_entity_poly.entity_id
_entity_poly.type
_entity_poly.pdbx_seq_one_letter_code
_entity_poly.pdbx_strand_id
1 'polypeptide(L)'
;MVDSNTINQRISVIILWALIFLCSEQVFAKSRVPISDSEIREKKNQCYADIESGLWGQQCTSSMITKENCALRCLSPVCYELIYESDPLEEGEKDYTRSTEYKYCMHR
;
A
#
# COMPACT_ATOMS: atom_id res chain seq x y z
N MET A 1 42.51 20.30 19.67
CA MET A 1 41.61 21.20 18.92
C MET A 1 41.09 20.39 17.73
N VAL A 2 39.79 20.16 17.63
CA VAL A 2 39.20 19.41 16.50
C VAL A 2 38.93 20.41 15.38
N ASP A 3 39.45 20.14 14.18
CA ASP A 3 39.29 21.02 13.02
C ASP A 3 37.82 21.15 12.60
N SER A 4 37.38 22.39 12.32
CA SER A 4 36.03 22.68 11.81
C SER A 4 35.71 21.92 10.51
N ASN A 5 36.72 21.62 9.69
CA ASN A 5 36.56 20.79 8.50
C ASN A 5 36.17 19.34 8.82
N THR A 6 36.72 18.77 9.90
CA THR A 6 36.39 17.41 10.35
C THR A 6 34.96 17.34 10.89
N ILE A 7 34.47 18.42 11.52
CA ILE A 7 33.09 18.52 12.01
C ILE A 7 32.12 18.62 10.82
N ASN A 8 32.40 19.49 9.84
CA ASN A 8 31.56 19.64 8.65
C ASN A 8 31.48 18.35 7.83
N GLN A 9 32.60 17.63 7.68
CA GLN A 9 32.63 16.35 6.99
C GLN A 9 31.74 15.30 7.67
N ARG A 10 31.75 15.23 9.00
CA ARG A 10 30.89 14.31 9.76
C ARG A 10 29.41 14.64 9.58
N ILE A 11 29.07 15.93 9.61
CA ILE A 11 27.68 16.39 9.40
C ILE A 11 27.21 16.03 7.99
N SER A 12 28.04 16.27 6.95
CA SER A 12 27.70 15.90 5.58
C SER A 12 27.45 14.41 5.41
N VAL A 13 28.26 13.55 6.05
CA VAL A 13 28.04 12.10 6.04
C VAL A 13 26.73 11.74 6.72
N ILE A 14 26.42 12.32 7.89
CA ILE A 14 25.16 12.06 8.60
C ILE A 14 23.95 12.47 7.75
N ILE A 15 24.00 13.63 7.09
CA ILE A 15 22.93 14.10 6.20
C ILE A 15 22.76 13.15 5.01
N LEU A 16 23.85 12.70 4.39
CA LEU A 16 23.79 11.75 3.27
C LEU A 16 23.12 10.43 3.71
N TRP A 17 23.46 9.92 4.88
CA TRP A 17 22.87 8.69 5.42
C TRP A 17 21.40 8.86 5.78
N ALA A 18 21.01 10.02 6.32
CA ALA A 18 19.61 10.33 6.61
C ALA A 18 18.77 10.40 5.32
N LEU A 19 19.31 11.00 4.25
CA LEU A 19 18.65 11.05 2.94
C LEU A 19 18.48 9.67 2.31
N ILE A 20 19.49 8.79 2.42
CA ILE A 20 19.40 7.41 1.93
C ILE A 20 18.33 6.62 2.69
N PHE A 21 18.24 6.81 4.02
CA PHE A 21 17.21 6.16 4.83
C PHE A 21 15.79 6.65 4.51
N LEU A 22 15.63 7.94 4.16
CA LEU A 22 14.34 8.50 3.75
C LEU A 22 13.89 8.01 2.36
N CYS A 23 14.83 7.60 1.50
CA CYS A 23 14.55 7.08 0.16
C CYS A 23 14.50 5.55 0.08
N SER A 24 14.48 4.83 1.21
CA SER A 24 14.35 3.37 1.15
C SER A 24 12.92 2.99 0.79
N GLU A 25 12.62 2.86 -0.49
CA GLU A 25 11.41 2.17 -0.90
C GLU A 25 11.52 0.71 -0.50
N GLN A 26 10.50 0.22 0.20
CA GLN A 26 10.43 -1.17 0.60
C GLN A 26 10.17 -1.99 -0.66
N VAL A 27 11.21 -2.63 -1.19
CA VAL A 27 11.04 -3.55 -2.33
C VAL A 27 10.26 -4.76 -1.82
N PHE A 28 8.96 -4.78 -2.10
CA PHE A 28 8.09 -5.89 -1.76
C PHE A 28 8.34 -7.05 -2.73
N ALA A 29 8.90 -8.15 -2.22
CA ALA A 29 9.01 -9.38 -2.96
C ALA A 29 7.63 -10.07 -3.03
N LYS A 30 7.18 -10.40 -4.24
CA LYS A 30 5.94 -11.17 -4.46
C LYS A 30 6.06 -12.53 -3.79
N SER A 31 5.08 -12.91 -2.98
CA SER A 31 5.07 -14.23 -2.36
C SER A 31 4.78 -15.34 -3.36
N ARG A 32 5.20 -16.57 -3.03
CA ARG A 32 5.08 -17.75 -3.91
C ARG A 32 3.71 -18.41 -3.87
N VAL A 33 2.94 -18.13 -2.84
CA VAL A 33 1.58 -18.68 -2.65
C VAL A 33 0.63 -17.48 -2.56
N PRO A 34 -0.61 -17.56 -3.06
CA PRO A 34 -1.57 -16.48 -2.86
C PRO A 34 -2.27 -16.64 -1.51
N ILE A 35 -2.78 -15.54 -0.97
CA ILE A 35 -3.76 -15.59 0.12
C ILE A 35 -5.00 -16.40 -0.32
N SER A 36 -5.58 -17.18 0.59
CA SER A 36 -6.77 -17.98 0.26
C SER A 36 -8.00 -17.11 -0.01
N ASP A 37 -8.91 -17.59 -0.86
CA ASP A 37 -10.15 -16.86 -1.21
C ASP A 37 -11.06 -16.63 0.01
N SER A 38 -11.05 -17.54 0.99
CA SER A 38 -11.80 -17.37 2.23
C SER A 38 -11.21 -16.28 3.10
N GLU A 39 -9.88 -16.26 3.25
CA GLU A 39 -9.19 -15.29 4.10
C GLU A 39 -9.28 -13.87 3.52
N ILE A 40 -9.09 -13.71 2.21
CA ILE A 40 -9.26 -12.39 1.58
C ILE A 40 -10.69 -11.90 1.69
N ARG A 41 -11.69 -12.78 1.52
CA ARG A 41 -13.11 -12.41 1.66
C ARG A 41 -13.43 -11.99 3.09
N GLU A 42 -12.91 -12.68 4.09
CA GLU A 42 -13.08 -12.32 5.50
C GLU A 42 -12.47 -10.95 5.82
N LYS A 43 -11.19 -10.74 5.48
CA LYS A 43 -10.51 -9.46 5.68
C LYS A 43 -11.20 -8.31 4.93
N LYS A 44 -11.69 -8.58 3.72
CA LYS A 44 -12.37 -7.58 2.91
C LYS A 44 -13.72 -7.18 3.52
N ASN A 45 -14.44 -8.13 4.11
CA ASN A 45 -15.66 -7.83 4.86
C ASN A 45 -15.39 -6.95 6.08
N GLN A 46 -14.28 -7.16 6.78
CA GLN A 46 -13.86 -6.27 7.88
C GLN A 46 -13.61 -4.85 7.36
N CYS A 47 -12.89 -4.71 6.24
CA CYS A 47 -12.70 -3.42 5.58
C CYS A 47 -14.00 -2.74 5.16
N TYR A 48 -14.98 -3.48 4.66
CA TYR A 48 -16.29 -2.91 4.35
C TYR A 48 -17.00 -2.38 5.60
N ALA A 49 -16.93 -3.10 6.73
CA ALA A 49 -17.51 -2.64 7.99
C ALA A 49 -16.83 -1.36 8.49
N ASP A 50 -15.50 -1.26 8.39
CA ASP A 50 -14.75 -0.07 8.76
C ASP A 50 -15.05 1.13 7.84
N ILE A 51 -15.29 0.90 6.55
CA ILE A 51 -15.70 1.95 5.63
C ILE A 51 -17.10 2.46 5.99
N GLU A 52 -18.02 1.55 6.27
CA GLU A 52 -19.40 1.88 6.66
C GLU A 52 -19.49 2.57 8.02
N SER A 53 -18.49 2.37 8.90
CA SER A 53 -18.43 3.08 10.18
C SER A 53 -18.12 4.58 10.03
N GLY A 54 -17.78 5.05 8.82
CA GLY A 54 -17.54 6.46 8.50
C GLY A 54 -16.10 6.93 8.70
N LEU A 55 -15.19 6.05 9.15
CA LEU A 55 -13.77 6.39 9.40
C LEU A 55 -12.99 6.68 8.11
N TRP A 56 -13.46 6.18 6.97
CA TRP A 56 -12.80 6.32 5.67
C TRP A 56 -13.28 7.53 4.86
N GLY A 57 -14.20 8.33 5.39
CA GLY A 57 -14.77 9.52 4.72
C GLY A 57 -15.84 9.19 3.68
N GLN A 58 -16.67 10.19 3.35
CA GLN A 58 -17.85 10.01 2.49
C GLN A 58 -17.51 9.61 1.05
N GLN A 59 -16.30 9.92 0.58
CA GLN A 59 -15.83 9.55 -0.75
C GLN A 59 -15.84 8.03 -0.95
N CYS A 60 -15.47 7.25 0.08
CA CYS A 60 -15.49 5.79 0.02
C CYS A 60 -16.90 5.18 -0.04
N THR A 61 -17.95 5.99 0.11
CA THR A 61 -19.36 5.56 0.01
C THR A 61 -20.10 6.18 -1.17
N SER A 62 -19.39 6.93 -2.03
CA SER A 62 -20.00 7.66 -3.16
C SER A 62 -20.51 6.73 -4.27
N SER A 63 -19.91 5.55 -4.44
CA SER A 63 -20.33 4.53 -5.38
C SER A 63 -19.85 3.14 -4.94
N MET A 64 -20.37 2.09 -5.58
CA MET A 64 -19.91 0.71 -5.32
C MET A 64 -18.44 0.53 -5.67
N ILE A 65 -18.00 1.09 -6.80
CA ILE A 65 -16.60 0.97 -7.24
C ILE A 65 -15.65 1.79 -6.39
N THR A 66 -16.06 2.96 -5.90
CA THR A 66 -15.23 3.75 -4.97
C THR A 66 -15.10 3.03 -3.62
N LYS A 67 -16.18 2.40 -3.14
CA LYS A 67 -16.12 1.55 -1.95
C LYS A 67 -15.18 0.37 -2.14
N GLU A 68 -15.20 -0.25 -3.31
CA GLU A 68 -14.31 -1.35 -3.68
C GLU A 68 -12.84 -0.93 -3.68
N ASN A 69 -12.50 0.18 -4.34
CA ASN A 69 -11.13 0.71 -4.32
C ASN A 69 -10.67 1.06 -2.90
N CYS A 70 -11.53 1.65 -2.07
CA CYS A 70 -11.22 1.89 -0.66
C CYS A 70 -11.01 0.59 0.13
N ALA A 71 -11.81 -0.45 -0.14
CA ALA A 71 -11.65 -1.75 0.50
C ALA A 71 -10.33 -2.42 0.11
N LEU A 72 -9.90 -2.31 -1.15
CA LEU A 72 -8.57 -2.77 -1.59
C LEU A 72 -7.46 -1.98 -0.88
N ARG A 73 -7.58 -0.66 -0.75
CA ARG A 73 -6.59 0.13 0.01
C ARG A 73 -6.57 -0.25 1.49
N CYS A 74 -7.72 -0.56 2.09
CA CYS A 74 -7.83 -1.04 3.46
C CYS A 74 -7.16 -2.40 3.66
N LEU A 75 -7.41 -3.36 2.76
CA LEU A 75 -6.88 -4.71 2.83
C LEU A 75 -5.34 -4.74 2.89
N SER A 76 -4.72 -3.92 2.05
CA SER A 76 -3.28 -3.70 2.05
C SER A 76 -2.96 -2.40 1.31
N PRO A 77 -2.61 -1.31 2.03
CA PRO A 77 -2.25 -0.05 1.40
C PRO A 77 -1.09 -0.20 0.42
N VAL A 78 -0.09 -1.00 0.81
CA VAL A 78 1.10 -1.28 -0.01
C VAL A 78 0.75 -1.97 -1.32
N CYS A 79 -0.06 -3.04 -1.27
CA CYS A 79 -0.41 -3.77 -2.49
C CYS A 79 -1.35 -2.96 -3.38
N TYR A 80 -2.18 -2.09 -2.79
CA TYR A 80 -3.03 -1.19 -3.56
C TYR A 80 -2.19 -0.15 -4.30
N GLU A 81 -1.23 0.47 -3.61
CA GLU A 81 -0.28 1.42 -4.21
C GLU A 81 0.46 0.80 -5.40
N LEU A 82 0.97 -0.41 -5.22
CA LEU A 82 1.74 -1.10 -6.25
C LEU A 82 0.91 -1.52 -7.48
N ILE A 83 -0.37 -1.85 -7.30
CA ILE A 83 -1.17 -2.55 -8.33
C ILE A 83 -2.29 -1.67 -8.90
N TYR A 84 -2.89 -0.82 -8.09
CA TYR A 84 -4.15 -0.12 -8.41
C TYR A 84 -4.08 1.40 -8.29
N GLU A 85 -3.11 2.00 -7.59
CA GLU A 85 -3.14 3.46 -7.37
C GLU A 85 -3.04 4.28 -8.65
N SER A 86 -2.20 3.85 -9.61
CA SER A 86 -2.06 4.55 -10.89
C SER A 86 -3.28 4.40 -11.80
N ASP A 87 -4.03 3.31 -11.63
CA ASP A 87 -5.15 2.93 -12.47
C ASP A 87 -6.22 2.20 -11.62
N PRO A 88 -7.02 2.97 -10.84
CA PRO A 88 -8.04 2.41 -9.95
C PRO A 88 -9.14 1.70 -10.74
N LEU A 89 -9.86 0.79 -10.07
CA LEU A 89 -10.93 0.06 -10.74
C LEU A 89 -12.04 0.99 -11.23
N GLU A 90 -12.52 0.73 -12.45
CA GLU A 90 -13.63 1.45 -13.07
C GLU A 90 -14.98 0.69 -12.96
N GLU A 91 -16.09 1.42 -13.11
CA GLU A 91 -17.43 0.83 -13.05
C GLU A 91 -17.63 -0.17 -14.20
N GLY A 92 -17.98 -1.42 -13.86
CA GLY A 92 -18.16 -2.50 -14.83
C GLY A 92 -16.87 -3.23 -15.25
N GLU A 93 -15.71 -2.82 -14.73
CA GLU A 93 -14.44 -3.50 -15.01
C GLU A 93 -14.42 -4.92 -14.41
N LYS A 94 -13.86 -5.87 -15.17
CA LYS A 94 -13.55 -7.21 -14.68
C LYS A 94 -12.07 -7.46 -14.76
N ASP A 95 -11.40 -7.29 -13.63
CA ASP A 95 -9.95 -7.39 -13.55
C ASP A 95 -9.50 -8.70 -12.89
N TYR A 96 -9.34 -9.75 -13.70
CA TYR A 96 -8.87 -11.05 -13.22
C TYR A 96 -7.35 -11.11 -13.02
N THR A 97 -6.60 -10.37 -13.82
CA THR A 97 -5.14 -10.44 -13.83
C THR A 97 -4.57 -9.72 -12.62
N ARG A 98 -4.88 -8.42 -12.44
CA ARG A 98 -4.31 -7.66 -11.32
C ARG A 98 -4.90 -8.12 -9.98
N SER A 99 -6.16 -8.60 -9.97
CA SER A 99 -6.73 -9.19 -8.73
C SER A 99 -5.99 -10.46 -8.29
N THR A 100 -5.47 -11.25 -9.23
CA THR A 100 -4.59 -12.39 -8.91
C THR A 100 -3.26 -11.89 -8.37
N GLU A 101 -2.64 -10.90 -9.01
CA GLU A 101 -1.37 -10.31 -8.55
C GLU A 101 -1.49 -9.72 -7.15
N TYR A 102 -2.62 -9.08 -6.87
CA TYR A 102 -2.96 -8.51 -5.57
C TYR A 102 -3.01 -9.58 -4.47
N LYS A 103 -3.62 -10.74 -4.74
CA LYS A 103 -3.62 -11.88 -3.81
C LYS A 103 -2.21 -12.40 -3.49
N TYR A 104 -1.32 -12.42 -4.49
CA TYR A 104 0.08 -12.82 -4.28
C TYR A 104 0.90 -11.75 -3.54
N CYS A 105 0.61 -10.47 -3.76
CA CYS A 105 1.23 -9.38 -3.01
C CYS A 105 0.84 -9.42 -1.52
N MET A 106 -0.43 -9.72 -1.23
CA MET A 106 -0.95 -9.78 0.13
C MET A 106 -0.46 -10.99 0.94
N HIS A 107 -0.04 -12.06 0.28
CA HIS A 107 0.52 -13.20 1.00
C HIS A 107 1.90 -12.81 1.50
N ARG A 108 2.11 -12.89 2.81
CA ARG A 108 3.37 -12.60 3.47
C ARG A 108 3.90 -13.88 4.08
#